data_AF-A0A7S0Q801-F1
#
_entry.id   AF-A0A7S0Q801-F1
#
_cell.length_a   1.000
_cell.length_b   1.000
_cell.length_c   1.000
_cell.angle_alpha   90.00
_cell.angle_beta   90.00
_cell.angle_gamma   90.00
#
_symmetry.space_group_name_H-M   'P 1'
#
loop_
_entity.id
_entity.type
_entity.pdbx_description
1 polymer ?
#
loop_
_entity_poly.entity_id
_entity_poly.type
_entity_poly.pdbx_seq_one_letter_code
_entity_poly.pdbx_strand_id
1 'polypeptide(L)'
;DGAHATDACPWFKKARERHPDALRGKKQLGDSSGPVEVLHSARVIRQPADGSCLFHSLCYGLRDGSSANTLRKQVAAFIEDNPEMLISDSPLQEWVLWDSGSTVGAYSRRIAVGGTWGGGIEMAVVSRLKRVHVHVYQ
;
A
#
# COMPACT_ATOMS: atom_id res chain seq x y z
N ASP A 1 22.02 4.39 23.06
CA ASP A 1 21.51 3.01 23.23
C ASP A 1 22.19 2.06 22.26
N GLY A 2 23.35 1.54 22.66
CA GLY A 2 24.08 0.53 21.88
C GLY A 2 23.45 -0.85 21.96
N ALA A 3 23.94 -1.80 21.17
CA ALA A 3 23.53 -3.20 21.23
C ALA A 3 23.89 -3.78 22.61
N HIS A 4 22.87 -4.11 23.39
CA HIS A 4 22.98 -4.82 24.67
C HIS A 4 22.04 -6.02 24.64
N ALA A 5 22.37 -7.06 25.39
CA ALA A 5 21.47 -8.19 25.56
C ALA A 5 20.12 -7.70 26.14
N THR A 6 19.01 -8.22 25.64
CA THR A 6 17.64 -7.80 26.02
C THR A 6 17.43 -7.80 27.52
N ASP A 7 18.02 -8.76 28.23
CA ASP A 7 17.91 -8.90 29.69
C ASP A 7 18.61 -7.77 30.46
N ALA A 8 19.53 -7.06 29.81
CA ALA A 8 20.27 -5.94 30.38
C ALA A 8 19.63 -4.58 30.04
N CYS A 9 18.45 -4.56 29.41
CA CYS A 9 17.79 -3.30 29.04
C CYS A 9 17.20 -2.61 30.29
N PRO A 10 17.66 -1.39 30.65
CA PRO A 10 17.18 -0.70 31.84
C PRO A 10 15.69 -0.34 31.77
N TRP A 11 15.13 -0.28 30.56
CA TRP A 11 13.74 0.10 30.30
C TRP A 11 12.80 -1.09 30.07
N PHE A 12 13.30 -2.19 29.48
CA PHE A 12 12.49 -3.35 29.10
C PHE A 12 13.02 -4.65 29.72
N LYS A 13 12.59 -4.95 30.94
CA LYS A 13 13.02 -6.11 31.74
C LYS A 13 12.28 -7.42 31.41
N LYS A 14 11.55 -7.50 30.30
CA LYS A 14 10.71 -8.66 29.92
C LYS A 14 11.11 -9.18 28.55
N ALA A 15 10.99 -10.50 28.33
CA ALA A 15 11.21 -11.11 27.02
C ALA A 15 10.30 -10.44 25.97
N ARG A 16 10.90 -9.98 24.86
CA ARG A 16 10.19 -9.29 23.76
C ARG A 16 9.28 -10.20 22.93
N GLU A 17 9.08 -11.45 23.33
CA GLU A 17 8.70 -12.51 22.39
C GLU A 17 7.22 -12.91 22.39
N ARG A 18 6.34 -12.25 23.16
CA ARG A 18 4.89 -12.56 23.15
C ARG A 18 3.98 -11.35 23.03
N HIS A 19 4.50 -10.20 22.58
CA HIS A 19 3.62 -9.11 22.20
C HIS A 19 2.98 -9.44 20.84
N PRO A 20 1.65 -9.31 20.66
CA PRO A 20 1.00 -9.55 19.37
C PRO A 20 1.67 -8.80 18.20
N ASP A 21 2.16 -7.58 18.45
CA ASP A 21 2.90 -6.78 17.46
C ASP A 21 4.30 -7.32 17.14
N ALA A 22 4.91 -8.12 18.03
CA ALA A 22 6.19 -8.79 17.80
C ALA A 22 6.03 -10.14 17.07
N LEU A 23 4.81 -10.70 17.07
CA LEU A 23 4.48 -11.99 16.46
C LEU A 23 3.92 -11.85 15.03
N ARG A 24 3.48 -10.65 14.64
CA ARG A 24 3.02 -10.37 13.28
C ARG A 24 4.23 -10.04 12.41
N GLY A 25 4.63 -10.99 11.55
CA GLY A 25 5.63 -10.73 10.51
C GLY A 25 5.22 -9.53 9.65
N LYS A 26 6.19 -8.83 9.04
CA LYS A 26 5.92 -7.70 8.13
C LYS A 26 5.01 -8.17 7.00
N LYS A 27 3.71 -7.87 7.09
CA LYS A 27 2.77 -8.09 5.99
C LYS A 27 3.01 -7.01 4.95
N GLN A 28 3.29 -7.41 3.71
CA GLN A 28 3.32 -6.50 2.56
C GLN A 28 2.13 -6.81 1.66
N LEU A 29 1.49 -5.76 1.16
CA LEU A 29 0.48 -5.88 0.11
C LEU A 29 1.19 -6.02 -1.25
N GLY A 30 1.00 -7.17 -1.89
CA GLY A 30 1.62 -7.49 -3.19
C GLY A 30 2.91 -8.32 -3.11
N ASP A 31 3.03 -9.20 -2.12
CA ASP A 31 4.11 -10.19 -2.06
C ASP A 31 4.06 -11.19 -3.24
N SER A 32 5.22 -11.63 -3.69
CA SER A 32 5.45 -12.50 -4.87
C SER A 32 5.39 -13.99 -4.51
N SER A 33 4.78 -14.35 -3.37
CA SER A 33 4.67 -15.74 -2.89
C SER A 33 3.58 -16.58 -3.58
N GLY A 34 2.87 -16.00 -4.55
CA GLY A 34 1.87 -16.68 -5.37
C GLY A 34 2.46 -17.58 -6.48
N PRO A 35 1.60 -18.33 -7.20
CA PRO A 35 2.03 -19.09 -8.36
C PRO A 35 2.65 -18.17 -9.42
N VAL A 36 3.68 -18.67 -10.11
CA VAL A 36 4.37 -17.94 -11.17
C VAL A 36 3.45 -17.85 -12.39
N GLU A 37 2.86 -16.67 -12.60
CA GLU A 37 2.08 -16.35 -13.78
C GLU A 37 3.00 -15.78 -14.87
N VAL A 38 3.11 -16.48 -16.01
CA VAL A 38 3.98 -16.07 -17.12
C VAL A 38 3.18 -15.29 -18.16
N LEU A 39 3.53 -14.02 -18.33
CA LEU A 39 2.97 -13.17 -19.38
C LEU A 39 3.76 -13.35 -20.68
N HIS A 40 3.16 -14.02 -21.66
CA HIS A 40 3.84 -14.44 -22.89
C HIS A 40 4.04 -13.32 -23.92
N SER A 41 3.15 -12.33 -23.96
CA SER A 41 3.23 -11.23 -24.93
C SER A 41 2.76 -9.93 -24.27
N ALA A 42 3.70 -9.01 -24.06
CA ALA A 42 3.43 -7.72 -23.46
C ALA A 42 4.33 -6.64 -24.04
N ARG A 43 3.88 -5.39 -23.94
CA ARG A 43 4.67 -4.21 -24.28
C ARG A 43 4.78 -3.30 -23.08
N VAL A 44 6.02 -2.96 -22.71
CA VAL A 44 6.29 -2.01 -21.64
C VAL A 44 6.03 -0.59 -22.14
N ILE A 45 5.17 0.13 -21.43
CA ILE A 45 4.88 1.55 -21.70
C ILE A 45 5.55 2.39 -20.61
N ARG A 46 6.51 3.22 -21.00
CA ARG A 46 7.22 4.11 -20.07
C ARG A 46 6.26 5.16 -19.51
N GLN A 47 6.23 5.28 -18.19
CA GLN A 47 5.48 6.31 -17.50
C GLN A 47 6.38 7.49 -17.10
N PRO A 48 5.81 8.68 -16.90
CA PRO A 48 6.53 9.82 -16.33
C PRO A 48 7.16 9.49 -14.97
N ALA A 49 8.39 9.98 -14.75
CA ALA A 49 9.15 9.81 -13.51
C ALA A 49 8.90 10.97 -12.52
N ASP A 50 7.64 11.34 -12.30
CA ASP A 50 7.21 12.50 -11.50
C ASP A 50 6.68 12.12 -10.10
N GLY A 51 7.00 10.90 -9.64
CA GLY A 51 6.47 10.34 -8.39
C GLY A 51 5.00 9.90 -8.47
N SER A 52 4.36 9.99 -9.64
CA SER A 52 3.00 9.48 -9.89
C SER A 52 2.97 8.31 -10.87
N CYS A 53 4.12 7.66 -11.10
CA CYS A 53 4.26 6.57 -12.07
C CYS A 53 3.23 5.45 -11.90
N LEU A 54 2.92 5.04 -10.66
CA LEU A 54 1.85 4.06 -10.39
C LEU A 54 0.50 4.54 -10.92
N PHE A 55 0.11 5.78 -10.59
CA PHE A 55 -1.17 6.33 -11.01
C PHE A 55 -1.21 6.52 -12.53
N HIS A 56 -0.11 6.92 -13.17
CA HIS A 56 -0.01 6.99 -14.63
C HIS A 56 -0.20 5.61 -15.26
N SER A 57 0.46 4.56 -14.73
CA SER A 57 0.28 3.17 -15.17
C SER A 57 -1.18 2.71 -15.03
N LEU A 58 -1.82 3.00 -13.89
CA LEU A 58 -3.21 2.63 -13.64
C LEU A 58 -4.16 3.37 -14.59
N CYS A 59 -4.00 4.68 -14.79
CA CYS A 59 -4.81 5.44 -15.74
C CYS A 59 -4.66 4.91 -17.17
N TYR A 60 -3.43 4.57 -17.58
CA TYR A 60 -3.16 3.97 -18.89
C TYR A 60 -3.88 2.63 -19.08
N GLY A 61 -3.91 1.79 -18.04
CA GLY A 61 -4.63 0.51 -18.04
C GLY A 61 -6.14 0.67 -18.04
N LEU A 62 -6.67 1.60 -17.23
CA LEU A 62 -8.11 1.85 -17.10
C LEU A 62 -8.73 2.44 -18.37
N ARG A 63 -8.00 3.29 -19.10
CA ARG A 63 -8.47 3.99 -20.31
C ARG A 63 -9.82 4.70 -20.13
N ASP A 64 -10.11 5.16 -18.92
CA ASP A 64 -11.38 5.82 -18.55
C ASP A 64 -11.30 7.35 -18.65
N GLY A 65 -10.21 7.88 -19.21
CA GLY A 65 -9.96 9.32 -19.34
C GLY A 65 -9.50 10.00 -18.06
N SER A 66 -9.28 9.25 -16.96
CA SER A 66 -8.74 9.83 -15.73
C SER A 66 -7.27 10.23 -15.88
N SER A 67 -6.90 11.30 -15.17
CA SER A 67 -5.51 11.69 -14.99
C SER A 67 -4.96 11.13 -13.68
N ALA A 68 -3.63 11.01 -13.55
CA ALA A 68 -3.00 10.58 -12.31
C ALA A 68 -3.43 11.42 -11.10
N ASN A 69 -3.56 12.74 -11.27
CA ASN A 69 -4.02 13.65 -10.21
C ASN A 69 -5.49 13.41 -9.84
N THR A 70 -6.35 13.18 -10.83
CA THR A 70 -7.77 12.86 -10.57
C THR A 70 -7.88 11.52 -9.85
N LEU A 71 -7.14 10.50 -10.29
CA LEU A 71 -7.16 9.18 -9.69
C LEU A 71 -6.63 9.21 -8.24
N ARG A 72 -5.57 9.97 -7.95
CA ARG A 72 -5.08 10.19 -6.57
C ARG A 72 -6.16 10.71 -5.63
N LYS A 73 -6.89 11.73 -6.07
CA LYS A 73 -7.98 12.33 -5.28
C LYS A 73 -9.12 11.35 -5.06
N GLN A 74 -9.48 10.57 -6.08
CA GLN A 74 -10.49 9.53 -5.95
C GLN A 74 -10.06 8.44 -4.97
N VAL A 75 -8.81 7.99 -5.05
CA VAL A 75 -8.24 7.01 -4.12
C VAL A 75 -8.20 7.55 -2.69
N ALA A 76 -7.72 8.77 -2.49
CA ALA A 76 -7.69 9.41 -1.18
C ALA A 76 -9.09 9.50 -0.56
N ALA A 77 -10.08 10.01 -1.31
CA ALA A 77 -11.45 10.08 -0.85
C ALA A 77 -12.01 8.69 -0.51
N PHE A 78 -11.75 7.70 -1.36
CA PHE A 78 -12.20 6.34 -1.12
C PHE A 78 -11.59 5.73 0.15
N ILE A 79 -10.32 6.00 0.44
CA ILE A 79 -9.66 5.56 1.69
C ILE A 79 -10.32 6.21 2.90
N GLU A 80 -10.60 7.51 2.87
CA GLU A 80 -11.27 8.22 3.96
C GLU A 80 -12.70 7.71 4.20
N ASP A 81 -13.43 7.43 3.12
CA ASP A 81 -14.84 6.99 3.20
C ASP A 81 -14.98 5.51 3.60
N ASN A 82 -13.94 4.69 3.45
CA ASN A 82 -14.02 3.23 3.62
C ASN A 82 -12.90 2.64 4.51
N PRO A 83 -12.66 3.17 5.72
CA PRO A 83 -11.56 2.70 6.58
C PRO A 83 -11.72 1.24 7.03
N GLU A 84 -12.96 0.76 7.13
CA GLU A 84 -13.31 -0.61 7.54
C GLU A 84 -13.37 -1.61 6.38
N MET A 85 -13.13 -1.17 5.12
CA MET A 85 -13.12 -2.09 3.99
C MET A 85 -12.01 -3.12 4.17
N LEU A 86 -12.35 -4.39 4.00
CA LEU A 86 -11.38 -5.48 4.14
C LEU A 86 -10.50 -5.63 2.90
N ILE A 87 -9.19 -5.70 3.16
CA ILE A 87 -8.15 -6.10 2.23
C ILE A 87 -7.43 -7.29 2.88
N SER A 88 -7.55 -8.48 2.28
CA SER A 88 -6.96 -9.73 2.82
C SER A 88 -7.27 -9.92 4.30
N ASP A 89 -8.56 -9.87 4.65
CA ASP A 89 -9.12 -10.07 6.01
C ASP A 89 -8.70 -9.04 7.07
N SER A 90 -8.03 -7.96 6.68
CA SER A 90 -7.69 -6.85 7.56
C SER A 90 -8.33 -5.54 7.07
N PRO A 91 -8.89 -4.71 7.98
CA PRO A 91 -9.41 -3.39 7.62
C PRO A 91 -8.36 -2.51 6.95
N LEU A 92 -8.79 -1.70 5.97
CA LEU A 92 -7.93 -0.76 5.25
C LEU A 92 -7.17 0.17 6.19
N GLN A 93 -7.80 0.65 7.27
CA GLN A 93 -7.13 1.50 8.26
C GLN A 93 -5.96 0.82 8.97
N GLU A 94 -6.01 -0.50 9.16
CA GLU A 94 -4.88 -1.25 9.73
C GLU A 94 -3.72 -1.30 8.75
N TRP A 95 -4.00 -1.51 7.46
CA TRP A 95 -2.98 -1.43 6.42
C TRP A 95 -2.33 -0.06 6.33
N VAL A 96 -3.14 1.01 6.37
CA VAL A 96 -2.63 2.38 6.41
C VAL A 96 -1.73 2.59 7.63
N LEU A 97 -2.15 2.12 8.80
CA LEU A 97 -1.34 2.21 10.02
C LEU A 97 -0.02 1.44 9.90
N TRP A 98 -0.05 0.20 9.40
CA TRP A 98 1.14 -0.64 9.28
C TRP A 98 2.14 -0.13 8.25
N ASP A 99 1.66 0.36 7.11
CA ASP A 99 2.52 0.86 6.02
C ASP A 99 3.11 2.24 6.34
N SER A 100 2.28 3.14 6.89
CA SER A 100 2.63 4.55 7.01
C SER A 100 2.90 5.05 8.42
N GLY A 101 2.51 4.29 9.45
CA GLY A 101 2.52 4.76 10.84
C GLY A 101 1.60 5.96 11.10
N SER A 102 0.62 6.21 10.24
CA SER A 102 -0.25 7.40 10.29
C SER A 102 -1.73 7.06 10.29
N THR A 103 -2.57 8.05 10.60
CA THR A 103 -4.03 7.91 10.54
C THR A 103 -4.53 7.94 9.10
N VAL A 104 -5.70 7.36 8.86
CA VAL A 104 -6.39 7.37 7.55
C VAL A 104 -6.46 8.77 6.93
N GLY A 105 -6.86 9.78 7.70
CA GLY A 105 -6.95 11.15 7.18
C GLY A 105 -5.58 11.77 6.84
N ALA A 106 -4.56 11.49 7.66
CA ALA A 106 -3.21 11.98 7.36
C ALA A 106 -2.64 11.32 6.09
N TYR A 107 -2.83 10.01 5.95
CA TYR A 107 -2.44 9.24 4.77
C TYR A 107 -3.15 9.73 3.51
N SER A 108 -4.47 9.93 3.58
CA SER A 108 -5.30 10.31 2.44
C SER A 108 -4.98 11.73 1.95
N ARG A 109 -4.78 12.69 2.85
CA ARG A 109 -4.28 14.02 2.47
C ARG A 109 -2.92 13.95 1.79
N ARG A 110 -2.03 13.09 2.29
CA ARG A 110 -0.68 12.90 1.72
C ARG A 110 -0.70 12.27 0.33
N ILE A 111 -1.55 11.27 0.08
CA ILE A 111 -1.62 10.61 -1.23
C ILE A 111 -2.35 11.47 -2.28
N ALA A 112 -3.29 12.31 -1.83
CA ALA A 112 -4.04 13.25 -2.67
C ALA A 112 -3.14 14.32 -3.31
N VAL A 113 -2.09 14.75 -2.61
CA VAL A 113 -1.11 15.71 -3.10
C VAL A 113 0.00 14.93 -3.82
N GLY A 114 0.24 15.23 -5.10
CA GLY A 114 1.27 14.56 -5.91
C GLY A 114 2.67 14.60 -5.27
N GLY A 115 3.57 13.76 -5.78
CA GLY A 115 4.96 13.66 -5.29
C GLY A 115 5.19 12.53 -4.28
N THR A 116 4.13 11.87 -3.82
CA THR A 116 4.20 10.67 -2.96
C THR A 116 4.02 9.42 -3.81
N TRP A 117 4.89 8.43 -3.61
CA TRP A 117 4.81 7.17 -4.34
C TRP A 117 3.64 6.36 -3.80
N GLY A 118 2.84 5.80 -4.70
CA GLY A 118 1.81 4.83 -4.33
C GLY A 118 2.38 3.41 -4.29
N GLY A 119 1.64 2.48 -3.71
CA GLY A 119 2.02 1.09 -3.57
C GLY A 119 0.81 0.14 -3.49
N GLY A 120 0.94 -0.89 -2.65
CA GLY A 120 -0.05 -1.96 -2.52
C GLY A 120 -1.44 -1.48 -2.08
N ILE A 121 -1.49 -0.47 -1.20
CA ILE A 121 -2.74 0.12 -0.71
C ILE A 121 -3.49 0.78 -1.86
N GLU A 122 -2.84 1.65 -2.63
CA GLU A 122 -3.45 2.33 -3.78
C GLU A 122 -3.95 1.33 -4.81
N MET A 123 -3.18 0.27 -5.11
CA MET A 123 -3.58 -0.77 -6.06
C MET A 123 -4.83 -1.52 -5.57
N ALA A 124 -4.86 -1.91 -4.30
CA ALA A 124 -6.03 -2.57 -3.70
C ALA A 124 -7.26 -1.65 -3.72
N VAL A 125 -7.09 -0.38 -3.38
CA VAL A 125 -8.17 0.61 -3.42
C VAL A 125 -8.69 0.82 -4.83
N VAL A 126 -7.82 1.01 -5.83
CA VAL A 126 -8.22 1.17 -7.23
C VAL A 126 -8.97 -0.06 -7.74
N SER A 127 -8.54 -1.26 -7.37
CA SER A 127 -9.24 -2.50 -7.74
C SER A 127 -10.71 -2.49 -7.30
N ARG A 128 -10.97 -1.99 -6.09
CA ARG A 128 -12.31 -1.90 -5.51
C ARG A 128 -13.11 -0.72 -6.06
N LEU A 129 -12.50 0.46 -6.09
CA LEU A 129 -13.09 1.71 -6.60
C LEU A 129 -13.54 1.56 -8.06
N LYS A 130 -12.70 0.93 -8.90
CA LYS A 130 -12.96 0.79 -10.34
C LYS A 130 -13.56 -0.57 -10.72
N ARG A 131 -13.68 -1.50 -9.77
CA ARG A 131 -14.18 -2.88 -9.98
C ARG A 131 -13.37 -3.61 -11.06
N VAL A 132 -12.05 -3.56 -10.95
CA VAL A 132 -11.10 -4.20 -11.88
C VAL A 132 -10.06 -4.99 -11.11
N HIS A 133 -9.38 -5.93 -11.79
CA HIS A 133 -8.20 -6.59 -11.25
C HIS A 133 -6.94 -5.80 -11.61
N VAL A 134 -6.04 -5.64 -10.65
CA VAL A 134 -4.71 -5.04 -10.85
C VAL A 134 -3.68 -6.16 -10.76
N HIS A 135 -2.96 -6.41 -11.85
CA HIS A 135 -1.90 -7.41 -11.93
C HIS A 135 -0.54 -6.72 -11.92
N VAL A 136 0.35 -7.16 -11.04
CA VAL A 136 1.73 -6.67 -10.94
C VAL A 136 2.65 -7.81 -11.37
N TYR A 137 3.58 -7.50 -12.26
CA TYR A 137 4.62 -8.42 -12.73
C TYR A 137 5.97 -7.88 -12.25
N GLN A 138 6.75 -8.71 -11.58
CA GLN A 138 8.08 -8.38 -11.02
C GLN A 138 9.18 -9.18 -11.71
#